data_AF-A0A9J7AFU0-F1
#
_entry.id   AF-A0A9J7AFU0-F1
#
_cell.length_a   1.000
_cell.length_b   1.000
_cell.length_c   1.000
_cell.angle_alpha   90.00
_cell.angle_beta   90.00
_cell.angle_gamma   90.00
#
_symmetry.space_group_name_H-M   'P 1'
#
loop_
_entity.id
_entity.type
_entity.pdbx_description
1 polymer ?
#
loop_
_entity_poly.entity_id
_entity_poly.type
_entity_poly.pdbx_seq_one_letter_code
_entity_poly.pdbx_strand_id
1 'polypeptide(L)'
;MTTVALHHILLKSPLLAEDIVKELELGADFGDLAEEYSACQSATHQGFAGYHSLDTLPTPLVKALSDWDGETPYTPAVKTHLGFHILKPVAKLEREVLTDELADSDI
;
A
#
# COMPACT_ATOMS: atom_id res chain seq x y z
N MET A 1 -4.72 -1.60 -17.72
CA MET A 1 -4.35 -0.71 -16.59
C MET A 1 -4.26 -1.57 -15.35
N THR A 2 -3.06 -1.77 -14.81
CA THR A 2 -2.84 -2.67 -13.67
C THR A 2 -3.09 -1.91 -12.37
N THR A 3 -4.18 -2.23 -11.70
CA THR A 3 -4.50 -1.68 -10.39
C THR A 3 -4.11 -2.66 -9.31
N VAL A 4 -3.48 -2.14 -8.26
CA VAL A 4 -3.07 -2.93 -7.10
C VAL A 4 -3.76 -2.37 -5.86
N ALA A 5 -4.33 -3.27 -5.06
CA ALA A 5 -4.77 -2.93 -3.72
C ALA A 5 -3.53 -2.89 -2.82
N LEU A 6 -3.31 -1.76 -2.15
CA LEU A 6 -2.16 -1.60 -1.27
C LEU A 6 -2.58 -1.07 0.09
N HIS A 7 -1.95 -1.62 1.11
CA HIS A 7 -1.92 -1.00 2.42
C HIS A 7 -0.64 -0.18 2.54
N HIS A 8 -0.70 0.93 3.26
CA HIS A 8 0.45 1.78 3.53
C HIS A 8 0.49 2.25 4.98
N ILE A 9 1.71 2.44 5.49
CA ILE A 9 1.94 3.06 6.80
C ILE A 9 2.72 4.34 6.56
N LEU A 10 2.15 5.48 6.93
CA LEU A 10 2.79 6.79 6.83
C LEU A 10 3.46 7.14 8.16
N LEU A 11 4.79 7.28 8.16
CA LEU A 11 5.56 7.58 9.35
C LEU A 11 6.36 8.88 9.14
N LYS A 12 6.37 9.73 10.16
CA LYS A 12 7.10 11.02 10.10
C LYS A 12 8.58 10.89 10.47
N SER A 13 8.93 9.81 11.18
CA SER A 13 10.29 9.57 11.67
C SER A 13 10.91 8.36 10.97
N PRO A 14 12.17 8.44 10.51
CA PRO A 14 12.90 7.28 9.98
C PRO A 14 13.05 6.18 11.02
N LEU A 15 13.35 6.55 12.27
CA LEU A 15 13.55 5.58 13.36
C LEU A 15 12.29 4.76 13.60
N LEU A 16 11.12 5.40 13.57
CA LEU A 16 9.85 4.72 13.72
C LEU A 16 9.60 3.77 12.55
N ALA A 17 9.99 4.14 11.32
CA ALA A 17 9.87 3.25 10.17
C ALA A 17 10.76 2.00 10.31
N GLU A 18 11.97 2.16 10.80
CA GLU A 18 12.87 1.03 11.07
C GLU A 18 12.32 0.12 12.17
N ASP A 19 11.75 0.67 13.23
CA ASP A 19 11.16 -0.13 14.31
C ASP A 19 9.92 -0.89 13.85
N ILE A 20 9.04 -0.26 13.07
CA ILE A 20 7.87 -0.94 12.48
C ILE A 20 8.30 -2.08 11.55
N VAL A 21 9.34 -1.89 10.73
CA VAL A 21 9.87 -2.97 9.88
C VAL A 21 10.39 -4.13 10.73
N LYS A 22 11.10 -3.87 11.83
CA LYS A 22 11.53 -4.93 12.75
C LYS A 22 10.36 -5.66 13.39
N GLU A 23 9.30 -4.95 13.79
CA GLU A 23 8.11 -5.60 14.36
C GLU A 23 7.42 -6.50 13.32
N LEU A 24 7.34 -6.05 12.07
CA LEU A 24 6.85 -6.87 10.96
C LEU A 24 7.72 -8.11 10.73
N GLU A 25 9.05 -7.99 10.83
CA GLU A 25 9.98 -9.13 10.74
C GLU A 25 9.82 -10.11 11.92
N LEU A 26 9.42 -9.61 13.09
CA LEU A 26 9.09 -10.43 14.26
C LEU A 26 7.73 -11.13 14.14
N GLY A 27 6.92 -10.79 13.13
CA GLY A 27 5.61 -11.39 12.88
C GLY A 27 4.43 -10.58 13.40
N ALA A 28 4.61 -9.29 13.68
CA ALA A 28 3.49 -8.40 13.99
C ALA A 28 2.56 -8.20 12.78
N ASP A 29 1.29 -7.91 13.04
CA ASP A 29 0.33 -7.64 11.98
C ASP A 29 0.51 -6.23 11.41
N PHE A 30 0.58 -6.14 10.08
CA PHE A 30 0.74 -4.85 9.39
C PHE A 30 -0.44 -3.90 9.64
N GLY A 31 -1.65 -4.45 9.70
CA GLY A 31 -2.86 -3.69 9.94
C GLY A 31 -2.88 -3.06 11.32
N ASP A 32 -2.49 -3.81 12.34
CA ASP A 32 -2.41 -3.32 13.72
C ASP A 32 -1.36 -2.21 13.85
N LEU A 33 -0.18 -2.41 13.28
CA LEU A 33 0.88 -1.39 13.25
C LEU A 33 0.48 -0.15 12.45
N ALA A 34 -0.28 -0.34 11.36
CA ALA A 34 -0.82 0.77 10.60
C ALA A 34 -1.85 1.57 11.39
N GLU A 35 -2.73 0.90 12.12
CA GLU A 35 -3.75 1.54 12.94
C GLU A 35 -3.13 2.34 14.09
N GLU A 36 -2.10 1.79 14.72
CA GLU A 36 -1.45 2.38 15.89
C GLU A 36 -0.48 3.52 15.53
N TYR A 37 0.32 3.36 14.46
CA TYR A 37 1.44 4.25 14.16
C TYR A 37 1.27 5.10 12.89
N SER A 38 0.38 4.74 11.97
CA SER A 38 0.23 5.49 10.72
C SER A 38 -0.34 6.89 10.98
N ALA A 39 0.34 7.91 10.47
CA ALA A 39 -0.12 9.30 10.52
C ALA A 39 -1.16 9.63 9.44
N CYS A 40 -1.58 8.64 8.63
CA CYS A 40 -2.59 8.82 7.60
C CYS A 40 -3.98 8.38 8.12
N GLN A 41 -5.03 9.00 7.61
CA GLN A 41 -6.43 8.60 7.91
C GLN A 41 -6.73 7.14 7.56
N SER A 42 -5.94 6.51 6.70
CA SER A 42 -6.00 5.07 6.38
C SER A 42 -5.69 4.17 7.58
N ALA A 43 -5.10 4.70 8.66
CA ALA A 43 -4.90 3.97 9.93
C ALA A 43 -6.19 3.30 10.41
N THR A 44 -7.32 4.00 10.33
CA THR A 44 -8.66 3.48 10.70
C THR A 44 -9.14 2.29 9.86
N HIS A 45 -8.50 2.04 8.72
CA HIS A 45 -8.74 0.90 7.85
C HIS A 45 -7.50 0.01 7.80
N GLN A 46 -6.75 -0.09 8.91
CA GLN A 46 -5.56 -0.94 9.01
C GLN A 46 -4.51 -0.60 7.93
N GLY A 47 -4.42 0.68 7.56
CA GLY A 47 -3.52 1.17 6.51
C GLY A 47 -4.04 0.99 5.09
N PHE A 48 -5.27 0.54 4.86
CA PHE A 48 -5.80 0.35 3.51
C PHE A 48 -5.95 1.68 2.77
N ALA A 49 -5.16 1.86 1.70
CA ALA A 49 -5.20 3.06 0.86
C ALA A 49 -6.18 2.93 -0.32
N GLY A 50 -6.70 1.72 -0.56
CA GLY A 50 -7.56 1.41 -1.69
C GLY A 50 -6.81 0.87 -2.90
N TYR A 51 -7.47 0.94 -4.05
CA TYR A 51 -6.93 0.51 -5.33
C TYR A 51 -6.20 1.66 -6.01
N HIS A 52 -4.90 1.51 -6.21
CA HIS A 52 -4.09 2.49 -6.93
C HIS A 52 -3.59 1.90 -8.26
N SER A 53 -3.58 2.75 -9.29
CA SER A 53 -2.91 2.43 -10.55
C SER A 53 -1.41 2.68 -10.36
N LEU A 54 -0.57 1.71 -10.76
CA LEU A 54 0.88 1.87 -10.69
C LEU A 54 1.38 3.14 -11.40
N ASP A 55 0.74 3.52 -12.51
CA ASP A 55 1.05 4.73 -13.28
C ASP A 55 0.76 6.05 -12.54
N THR A 56 -0.13 6.00 -11.54
CA THR A 56 -0.56 7.18 -10.76
C THR A 56 0.18 7.32 -9.43
N LEU A 57 0.94 6.30 -9.04
CA LEU A 57 1.70 6.34 -7.80
C LEU A 57 2.93 7.27 -7.95
N PRO A 58 3.34 7.94 -6.87
CA PRO A 58 4.60 8.65 -6.82
C PRO A 58 5.76 7.77 -7.29
N THR A 59 6.65 8.33 -8.11
CA THR A 59 7.87 7.69 -8.62
C THR A 59 8.65 6.89 -7.56
N PRO A 60 8.89 7.38 -6.32
CA PRO A 60 9.60 6.58 -5.32
C PRO A 60 8.86 5.30 -4.91
N LEU A 61 7.51 5.32 -4.86
CA LEU A 61 6.71 4.14 -4.54
C LEU A 61 6.67 3.16 -5.70
N VAL A 62 6.55 3.65 -6.94
CA VAL A 62 6.62 2.83 -8.16
C VAL A 62 7.96 2.11 -8.24
N LYS A 63 9.06 2.83 -7.96
CA LYS A 63 10.40 2.25 -7.93
C LYS A 63 10.49 1.14 -6.88
N ALA A 64 10.04 1.40 -5.65
CA ALA A 64 10.05 0.40 -4.59
C ALA A 64 9.21 -0.84 -4.90
N LEU A 65 8.05 -0.67 -5.54
CA LEU A 65 7.21 -1.78 -5.99
C LEU A 65 7.83 -2.54 -7.18
N SER A 66 8.60 -1.85 -8.03
CA SER A 66 9.31 -2.46 -9.16
C SER A 66 10.57 -3.22 -8.72
N ASP A 67 11.27 -2.71 -7.70
CA ASP A 67 12.41 -3.35 -7.04
C ASP A 67 11.96 -4.44 -6.06
N TRP A 68 10.67 -4.55 -5.73
CA TRP A 68 10.17 -5.56 -4.81
C TRP A 68 9.95 -6.88 -5.54
N ASP A 69 10.75 -7.89 -5.17
CA ASP A 69 10.75 -9.22 -5.80
C ASP A 69 9.59 -10.13 -5.34
N GLY A 70 8.75 -9.67 -4.40
CA GLY A 70 7.62 -10.44 -3.88
C GLY A 70 7.98 -11.47 -2.80
N GLU A 71 9.24 -11.54 -2.37
CA GLU A 71 9.70 -12.47 -1.33
C GLU A 71 9.11 -12.14 0.06
N THR A 72 8.98 -10.86 0.36
CA THR A 72 8.38 -10.37 1.62
C THR A 72 6.97 -9.86 1.37
N PRO A 73 6.00 -10.00 2.29
CA PRO A 73 4.64 -9.50 2.09
C PRO A 73 4.56 -7.95 2.02
N TYR A 74 5.62 -7.24 2.39
CA TYR A 74 5.72 -5.77 2.40
C TYR A 74 7.02 -5.29 1.74
N THR A 75 7.02 -4.04 1.27
CA THR A 75 8.20 -3.35 0.73
C THR A 75 9.02 -2.72 1.85
N PRO A 76 10.31 -2.41 1.61
CA PRO A 76 11.09 -1.57 2.54
C PRO A 76 10.48 -0.17 2.69
N ALA A 77 10.85 0.52 3.77
CA ALA A 77 10.41 1.89 4.04
C ALA A 77 10.89 2.86 2.94
N VAL A 78 9.95 3.41 2.19
CA VAL A 78 10.19 4.33 1.09
C VAL A 78 10.16 5.76 1.60
N LYS A 79 11.25 6.50 1.43
CA LYS A 79 11.28 7.92 1.75
C LYS A 79 10.58 8.74 0.66
N THR A 80 9.65 9.57 1.07
CA THR A 80 8.93 10.53 0.22
C THR A 80 9.01 11.93 0.83
N HIS A 81 8.43 12.93 0.17
CA HIS A 81 8.36 14.29 0.70
C HIS A 81 7.53 14.40 1.99
N LEU A 82 6.53 13.53 2.17
CA LEU A 82 5.64 13.53 3.34
C LEU A 82 6.21 12.77 4.54
N GLY A 83 7.20 11.92 4.32
CA GLY A 83 7.78 11.03 5.34
C GLY A 83 8.12 9.66 4.77
N PHE A 84 8.10 8.64 5.61
CA PHE A 84 8.44 7.25 5.28
C PHE A 84 7.17 6.43 5.08
N HIS A 85 7.13 5.66 3.99
CA HIS A 85 5.98 4.88 3.57
C HIS A 85 6.37 3.42 3.45
N ILE A 86 5.72 2.56 4.22
CA ILE A 86 5.88 1.10 4.07
C ILE A 86 4.65 0.62 3.30
N LEU A 87 4.84 -0.11 2.21
CA LEU A 87 3.74 -0.60 1.37
C LEU A 87 3.56 -2.10 1.55
N LYS A 88 2.32 -2.55 1.64
CA LYS A 88 1.95 -3.97 1.62
C LYS A 88 0.97 -4.21 0.47
N PRO A 89 1.45 -4.66 -0.71
CA PRO A 89 0.58 -5.00 -1.82
C PRO A 89 -0.19 -6.28 -1.50
N VAL A 90 -1.52 -6.26 -1.66
CA VAL A 90 -2.41 -7.38 -1.27
C VAL A 90 -2.47 -8.45 -2.35
N ALA A 91 -2.46 -8.03 -3.62
CA ALA A 91 -2.24 -8.86 -4.80
C ALA A 91 -2.34 -7.94 -6.04
N LYS A 92 -1.62 -8.26 -7.12
CA LYS A 92 -2.01 -7.79 -8.45
C LYS A 92 -3.33 -8.46 -8.80
N LEU A 93 -4.45 -7.76 -8.61
CA LEU A 93 -5.64 -8.09 -9.38
C LEU A 93 -5.33 -7.66 -10.83
N GLU A 94 -4.92 -8.62 -11.66
CA GLU A 94 -5.21 -8.50 -13.08
C GLU A 94 -6.73 -8.40 -13.19
N ARG A 95 -7.23 -7.17 -13.23
CA ARG A 95 -8.63 -6.90 -13.48
C ARG A 95 -8.89 -7.37 -14.92
N GLU A 96 -9.27 -8.61 -15.08
CA GLU A 96 -10.07 -9.00 -16.23
C GLU A 96 -11.33 -8.14 -16.13
N VAL A 97 -11.49 -7.29 -17.13
CA VAL A 97 -12.46 -6.20 -17.14
C VAL A 97 -13.84 -6.83 -17.23
N LEU A 98 -14.49 -7.07 -16.10
CA LEU A 98 -15.95 -7.21 -16.08
C LEU A 98 -16.49 -5.83 -16.39
N THR A 99 -16.73 -5.61 -17.68
CA THR A 99 -17.52 -4.49 -18.17
C THR A 99 -18.86 -4.56 -17.45
N ASP A 100 -19.09 -3.61 -16.54
CA ASP A 100 -20.45 -3.33 -16.08
C ASP A 100 -21.09 -2.57 -17.26
N GLU A 101 -21.61 -3.34 -18.22
CA GLU A 101 -22.64 -2.84 -19.13
C GLU A 101 -23.84 -2.51 -18.24
N LEU A 102 -23.84 -1.29 -17.68
CA LEU A 102 -25.04 -0.61 -17.24
C LEU A 102 -25.95 -0.57 -18.46
N ALA A 103 -26.86 -1.54 -18.51
CA ALA A 103 -28.03 -1.54 -19.35
C ALA A 103 -28.83 -0.29 -18.99
N ASP A 104 -28.55 0.80 -19.70
CA ASP A 104 -29.50 1.88 -19.90
C ASP A 104 -30.67 1.25 -20.67
N SER A 105 -31.64 0.78 -19.90
CA SER A 105 -32.91 0.30 -20.42
C SER A 105 -33.67 1.50 -20.98
N ASP A 106 -33.66 1.64 -22.30
CA ASP A 106 -34.71 2.31 -23.06
C ASP A 106 -36.09 1.82 -22.56
N ILE A 107 -36.84 2.72 -21.92
CA ILE A 107 -38.31 2.73 -21.88
C ILE A 107 -38.80 4.18 -21.82
#